data_AF-A0A1P8JVC4-F1
#
_entry.id   AF-A0A1P8JVC4-F1
#
_cell.length_a   1.000
_cell.length_b   1.000
_cell.length_c   1.000
_cell.angle_alpha   90.00
_cell.angle_beta   90.00
_cell.angle_gamma   90.00
#
_symmetry.space_group_name_H-M   'P 1'
#
loop_
_entity.id
_entity.type
_entity.pdbx_description
1 polymer ?
#
loop_
_entity_poly.entity_id
_entity_poly.type
_entity_poly.pdbx_seq_one_letter_code
_entity_poly.pdbx_strand_id
1 'polypeptide(L)'
;MNEPIKSGDRCLVIAGSLGDKGPNIGKTVLVTSLMGEHSQHGRIWRCVAPNLVTDCGVIGVAADFAASWLQKLPPAPQDMALAIDRRQAA
;
A
#
# COMPACT_ATOMS: atom_id res chain seq x y z
N MET A 1 -16.12 -7.35 -7.91
CA MET A 1 -14.64 -7.38 -7.90
C MET A 1 -14.17 -5.97 -7.63
N ASN A 2 -13.41 -5.74 -6.55
CA ASN A 2 -12.82 -4.42 -6.29
C ASN A 2 -11.76 -4.11 -7.36
N GLU A 3 -11.58 -2.82 -7.65
CA GLU A 3 -10.54 -2.34 -8.56
C GLU A 3 -9.15 -2.87 -8.13
N PRO A 4 -8.29 -3.34 -9.07
CA PRO A 4 -6.93 -3.74 -8.75
C PRO A 4 -6.13 -2.61 -8.08
N ILE A 5 -5.24 -2.98 -7.16
CA ILE A 5 -4.30 -2.04 -6.52
C ILE A 5 -3.33 -1.50 -7.58
N LYS A 6 -3.06 -0.20 -7.52
CA LYS A 6 -2.12 0.52 -8.39
C LYS A 6 -1.34 1.58 -7.62
N SER A 7 -0.26 2.09 -8.23
CA SER A 7 0.50 3.23 -7.72
C SER A 7 -0.40 4.43 -7.40
N GLY A 8 -0.14 5.07 -6.26
CA GLY A 8 -0.95 6.16 -5.73
C GLY A 8 -2.11 5.72 -4.83
N ASP A 9 -2.46 4.43 -4.81
CA ASP A 9 -3.49 3.93 -3.90
C ASP A 9 -3.00 3.98 -2.44
N ARG A 10 -3.91 4.35 -1.53
CA ARG A 10 -3.73 4.17 -0.10
C ARG A 10 -4.31 2.82 0.30
N CYS A 11 -3.54 2.06 1.06
CA CYS A 11 -3.94 0.73 1.49
C CYS A 11 -3.71 0.52 2.99
N LEU A 12 -4.59 -0.26 3.62
CA LEU A 12 -4.36 -0.85 4.93
C LEU A 12 -3.63 -2.18 4.75
N VAL A 13 -2.56 -2.39 5.52
CA VAL A 13 -1.89 -3.70 5.58
C VAL A 13 -2.71 -4.62 6.49
N ILE A 14 -3.21 -5.72 5.94
CA ILE A 14 -4.10 -6.67 6.63
C ILE A 14 -3.47 -8.06 6.85
N ALA A 15 -2.32 -8.32 6.23
CA ALA A 15 -1.54 -9.55 6.40
C ALA A 15 -0.05 -9.28 6.12
N GLY A 16 0.78 -10.30 6.29
CA GLY A 16 2.20 -10.27 5.89
C GLY A 16 2.78 -11.67 5.74
N SER A 17 4.10 -11.75 5.57
CA SER A 17 4.85 -13.00 5.45
C SER A 17 4.71 -13.92 6.67
N LEU A 18 4.44 -13.34 7.85
CA LEU A 18 4.16 -14.05 9.11
C LEU A 18 2.66 -14.25 9.37
N GLY A 19 1.83 -14.21 8.32
CA GLY A 19 0.38 -14.34 8.44
C GLY A 19 -0.28 -13.08 9.02
N ASP A 20 -1.15 -13.27 10.01
CA ASP A 20 -1.95 -12.25 10.69
C ASP A 20 -1.24 -11.56 11.87
N LYS A 21 0.03 -11.90 12.12
CA LYS A 21 0.86 -11.33 13.21
C LYS A 21 2.06 -10.52 12.69
N GLY A 22 2.03 -10.14 11.42
CA GLY A 22 3.09 -9.34 10.81
C GLY A 22 3.24 -7.95 11.48
N PRO A 23 4.47 -7.43 11.61
CA PRO A 23 4.77 -6.17 12.33
C PRO A 23 4.22 -4.90 11.65
N ASN A 24 3.71 -5.03 10.43
CA ASN A 24 3.14 -3.92 9.66
C ASN A 24 1.62 -3.96 9.57
N ILE A 25 0.96 -4.98 10.12
CA ILE A 25 -0.50 -5.09 10.09
C ILE A 25 -1.12 -3.90 10.84
N GLY A 26 -2.20 -3.37 10.27
CA GLY A 26 -2.88 -2.18 10.78
C GLY A 26 -2.27 -0.86 10.31
N LYS A 27 -1.09 -0.87 9.65
CA LYS A 27 -0.48 0.35 9.11
C LYS A 27 -1.15 0.74 7.80
N THR A 28 -1.34 2.05 7.61
CA THR A 28 -1.74 2.62 6.34
C THR A 28 -0.50 2.96 5.53
N VAL A 29 -0.46 2.54 4.27
CA VAL A 29 0.68 2.73 3.38
C VAL A 29 0.24 3.35 2.05
N LEU A 30 1.16 4.06 1.40
CA LEU A 30 0.99 4.56 0.03
C LEU A 30 1.71 3.62 -0.93
N VAL A 31 0.99 3.09 -1.92
CA VAL A 31 1.55 2.24 -2.97
C VAL A 31 2.35 3.10 -3.96
N THR A 32 3.62 2.75 -4.22
CA THR A 32 4.49 3.54 -5.10
C THR A 32 4.83 2.82 -6.39
N SER A 33 5.44 1.64 -6.34
CA SER A 33 5.95 0.94 -7.54
C SER A 33 5.69 -0.55 -7.49
N LEU A 34 5.47 -1.16 -8.67
CA LEU A 34 5.40 -2.60 -8.83
C LEU A 34 6.81 -3.18 -8.74
N MET A 35 7.03 -4.13 -7.84
CA MET A 35 8.32 -4.80 -7.65
C MET A 35 8.38 -6.16 -8.35
N GLY A 36 7.24 -6.78 -8.63
CA GLY A 36 7.15 -8.06 -9.31
C GLY A 36 5.81 -8.76 -9.06
N GLU A 37 5.78 -10.06 -9.33
CA GLU A 37 4.60 -10.90 -9.13
C GLU A 37 4.97 -12.21 -8.42
N HIS A 38 4.09 -12.69 -7.56
CA HIS A 38 4.21 -13.97 -6.86
C HIS A 38 3.02 -14.85 -7.21
N SER A 39 3.28 -16.10 -7.59
CA SER A 39 2.25 -17.05 -8.08
C SER A 39 1.08 -17.26 -7.11
N GLN A 40 1.32 -17.19 -5.80
CA GLN A 40 0.29 -17.40 -4.77
C GLN A 40 -0.30 -16.11 -4.20
N HIS A 41 0.44 -14.98 -4.26
CA HIS A 41 0.09 -13.76 -3.51
C HIS A 41 -0.24 -12.57 -4.41
N GLY A 42 -0.08 -12.73 -5.72
CA GLY A 42 -0.32 -11.70 -6.73
C GLY A 42 0.85 -10.73 -6.86
N ARG A 43 0.55 -9.52 -7.31
CA ARG A 43 1.54 -8.43 -7.47
C ARG A 43 2.20 -8.07 -6.15
N ILE A 44 3.50 -7.80 -6.18
CA ILE A 44 4.26 -7.29 -5.04
C ILE A 44 4.46 -5.80 -5.26
N TRP A 45 4.00 -5.00 -4.31
CA TRP A 45 4.04 -3.55 -4.36
C TRP A 45 5.00 -3.00 -3.33
N ARG A 46 5.89 -2.12 -3.76
CA ARG A 46 6.61 -1.24 -2.84
C ARG A 46 5.63 -0.22 -2.29
N CYS A 47 5.58 -0.11 -0.97
CA CYS A 47 4.76 0.86 -0.29
C CYS A 47 5.62 1.69 0.67
N VAL A 48 5.21 2.94 0.88
CA VAL A 48 5.88 3.86 1.79
C VAL A 48 4.98 4.29 2.94
N ALA A 49 5.56 4.31 4.14
CA ALA A 49 4.98 4.87 5.36
C ALA A 49 6.09 4.97 6.42
N PRO A 50 5.94 5.82 7.45
CA PRO A 50 6.86 5.83 8.58
C PRO A 50 6.88 4.49 9.33
N ASN A 51 8.04 4.14 9.88
CA ASN A 51 8.23 3.02 10.81
C ASN A 51 7.77 1.66 10.25
N LEU A 52 7.94 1.39 8.96
CA LEU A 52 7.71 0.07 8.39
C LEU A 52 8.85 -0.86 8.77
N VAL A 53 8.52 -2.10 9.14
CA VAL A 53 9.52 -3.14 9.42
C VAL A 53 9.73 -3.93 8.14
N THR A 54 10.95 -3.96 7.61
CA THR A 54 11.29 -4.74 6.41
C THR A 54 11.37 -6.23 6.73
N ASP A 55 11.53 -7.05 5.70
CA ASP A 55 11.78 -8.49 5.78
C ASP A 55 13.01 -8.84 6.64
N CYS A 56 14.04 -8.00 6.63
CA CYS A 56 15.23 -8.14 7.48
C CYS A 56 15.03 -7.66 8.93
N GLY A 57 13.82 -7.25 9.31
CA GLY A 57 13.52 -6.73 10.66
C GLY A 57 14.01 -5.30 10.91
N VAL A 58 14.47 -4.59 9.88
CA VAL A 58 14.93 -3.20 9.98
C VAL A 58 13.74 -2.25 9.90
N ILE A 59 13.73 -1.21 10.75
CA ILE A 59 12.73 -0.15 10.68
C ILE A 59 13.15 0.87 9.61
N GLY A 60 12.28 1.12 8.64
CA GLY A 60 12.49 2.04 7.53
C GLY A 60 11.21 2.75 7.10
N VAL A 61 11.30 3.39 5.93
CA VAL A 61 10.19 4.16 5.34
C VAL A 61 9.52 3.46 4.15
N ALA A 62 10.05 2.32 3.74
CA ALA A 62 9.58 1.54 2.61
C ALA A 62 9.65 0.05 2.91
N ALA A 63 8.63 -0.70 2.51
CA ALA A 63 8.61 -2.15 2.53
C ALA A 63 7.75 -2.68 1.38
N ASP A 64 7.98 -3.94 1.01
CA ASP A 64 7.30 -4.59 -0.10
C ASP A 64 6.16 -5.48 0.45
N PHE A 65 4.98 -5.37 -0.16
CA PHE A 65 3.76 -6.05 0.28
C PHE A 65 3.08 -6.72 -0.91
N ALA A 66 2.60 -7.95 -0.73
CA ALA A 66 1.76 -8.56 -1.74
C ALA A 66 0.39 -7.87 -1.82
N ALA A 67 -0.20 -7.80 -3.02
CA ALA A 67 -1.52 -7.22 -3.24
C ALA A 67 -2.60 -7.89 -2.40
N SER A 68 -2.48 -9.21 -2.16
CA SER A 68 -3.37 -9.96 -1.28
C SER A 68 -3.28 -9.59 0.20
N TRP A 69 -2.24 -8.87 0.62
CA TRP A 69 -2.04 -8.39 1.99
C TRP A 69 -2.50 -6.94 2.19
N LEU A 70 -3.03 -6.32 1.15
CA LEU A 70 -3.40 -4.92 1.13
C LEU A 70 -4.90 -4.77 0.90
N GLN A 71 -5.55 -3.99 1.74
CA GLN A 71 -6.93 -3.56 1.55
C GLN A 71 -6.94 -2.11 1.08
N LYS A 72 -7.42 -1.87 -0.15
CA LYS A 72 -7.57 -0.51 -0.70
C LYS A 72 -8.49 0.33 0.19
N LEU A 73 -8.02 1.51 0.56
CA LEU A 73 -8.77 2.51 1.29
C LEU A 73 -9.33 3.55 0.31
N PRO A 74 -10.43 4.24 0.66
CA PRO A 74 -10.86 5.40 -0.10
C PRO A 74 -9.75 6.47 -0.11
N PRO A 75 -9.70 7.32 -1.15
CA PRO A 75 -8.77 8.44 -1.20
C PRO A 75 -8.93 9.32 0.05
N ALA A 76 -7.84 9.91 0.54
CA ALA A 76 -7.96 10.83 1.67
C ALA A 76 -8.88 12.00 1.28
N PRO A 77 -9.64 12.59 2.22
CA PRO A 77 -10.37 13.83 1.95
C PRO A 77 -9.46 14.94 1.40
N GLN A 78 -8.19 14.95 1.83
CA GLN A 78 -7.16 15.88 1.36
C GLN A 78 -6.76 15.61 -0.11
N ASP A 79 -6.69 14.35 -0.52
CA ASP A 79 -6.43 13.96 -1.91
C ASP A 79 -7.60 14.34 -2.83
N MET A 80 -8.83 14.25 -2.31
CA MET A 80 -10.04 14.68 -3.02
C MET A 80 -10.07 16.18 -3.27
N ALA A 81 -9.65 17.01 -2.30
CA ALA A 81 -9.61 18.46 -2.44
C ALA A 81 -8.64 18.91 -3.56
N LEU A 82 -7.44 18.32 -3.63
CA LEU A 82 -6.46 18.59 -4.69
C LEU A 82 -6.91 18.09 -6.07
N ALA A 83 -7.67 16.98 -6.14
CA ALA A 83 -8.19 16.46 -7.39
C ALA A 83 -9.33 17.32 -7.98
N ILE A 84 -10.14 17.97 -7.12
CA ILE A 84 -11.19 18.90 -7.54
C ILE A 84 -10.57 20.19 -8.10
N ASP A 85 -9.56 20.74 -7.44
CA ASP A 85 -8.86 21.97 -7.86
C ASP A 85 -8.23 21.84 -9.26
N ARG A 86 -7.57 20.70 -9.52
CA ARG A 86 -6.96 20.41 -10.84
C ARG A 86 -7.96 20.26 -11.99
N ARG A 87 -9.25 20.00 -11.72
CA ARG A 87 -10.30 19.93 -12.75
C ARG A 87 -10.92 21.30 -13.06
N GLN A 88 -10.72 22.30 -12.22
CA GLN A 88 -11.22 23.67 -12.45
C GLN A 88 -10.18 24.57 -13.14
N ALA A 89 -8.94 24.09 -13.28
CA ALA A 89 -7.84 24.80 -13.93
C ALA A 89 -7.59 24.36 -15.40
N ALA A 90 -8.54 23.65 -16.03
CA ALA A 90 -8.45 23.15 -17.40
C ALA A 90 -9.58 23.69 -18.28
#